data_AF-A0A0L8I7C4-F1
#
_entry.id   AF-A0A0L8I7C4-F1
#
_cell.length_a   1.000
_cell.length_b   1.000
_cell.length_c   1.000
_cell.angle_alpha   90.00
_cell.angle_beta   90.00
_cell.angle_gamma   90.00
#
_symmetry.space_group_name_H-M   'P 1'
#
loop_
_entity.id
_entity.type
_entity.pdbx_description
1 polymer ?
#
loop_
_entity_poly.entity_id
_entity_poly.type
_entity_poly.pdbx_seq_one_letter_code
_entity_poly.pdbx_strand_id
1 'polypeptide(L)'
;RQHQNIAVAVTSFGIAATLLPGDFRQTLPVIPKGTRTDEVQACLKSSPLWRQVMILTLTTNTRSQLHGNQMSAKFAQDILTLGDGKVFLDAAGEMEVWPFSTIDHSVDDLKDKVFPNLTENYQNHNWLCNRAILAPKKRHC
;
A
#
# COMPACT_ATOMS: atom_id res chain seq x y z
N ARG A 1 -3.18 -3.75 -2.25
CA ARG A 1 -3.74 -2.38 -2.05
C ARG A 1 -5.22 -2.44 -2.37
N GLN A 2 -6.11 -2.50 -1.37
CA GLN A 2 -7.46 -3.06 -1.56
C GLN A 2 -8.59 -2.40 -0.75
N HIS A 3 -8.42 -1.17 -0.24
CA HIS A 3 -9.59 -0.29 -0.16
C HIS A 3 -9.22 1.06 -0.69
N GLN A 4 -10.00 1.54 -1.64
CA GLN A 4 -9.99 2.92 -2.03
C GLN A 4 -10.97 3.63 -1.10
N ASN A 5 -10.45 4.57 -0.32
CA ASN A 5 -11.28 5.52 0.41
C ASN A 5 -11.53 6.69 -0.54
N ILE A 6 -12.76 6.82 -1.01
CA ILE A 6 -13.16 7.99 -1.77
C ILE A 6 -13.50 9.08 -0.75
N ALA A 7 -12.73 10.15 -0.70
CA ALA A 7 -13.16 11.34 0.02
C ALA A 7 -13.98 12.22 -0.93
N VAL A 8 -15.20 12.55 -0.54
CA VAL A 8 -15.95 13.65 -1.15
C VAL A 8 -15.71 14.87 -0.28
N ALA A 9 -14.92 15.82 -0.76
CA ALA A 9 -14.79 17.12 -0.12
C ALA A 9 -15.89 18.04 -0.65
N VAL A 10 -16.86 18.40 0.19
CA VAL A 10 -17.83 19.46 -0.11
C VAL A 10 -17.22 20.76 0.42
N THR A 11 -16.68 21.59 -0.47
CA THR A 11 -16.14 22.89 -0.04
C THR A 11 -17.27 23.89 0.18
N SER A 12 -17.18 24.65 1.28
CA SER A 12 -18.10 25.74 1.64
C SER A 12 -18.04 26.98 0.71
N PHE A 13 -17.45 26.88 -0.49
CA PHE A 13 -17.42 27.96 -1.48
C PHE A 13 -18.46 27.76 -2.59
N GLY A 14 -19.66 27.31 -2.22
CA GLY A 14 -20.91 27.55 -2.95
C GLY A 14 -21.13 26.88 -4.32
N ILE A 15 -20.15 26.26 -4.97
CA ILE A 15 -20.37 25.73 -6.34
C ILE A 15 -19.56 24.49 -6.76
N ALA A 16 -18.68 23.93 -5.92
CA ALA A 16 -17.88 22.78 -6.32
C ALA A 16 -17.76 21.70 -5.23
N ALA A 17 -18.37 20.54 -5.50
CA ALA A 17 -18.04 19.29 -4.82
C ALA A 17 -16.82 18.67 -5.52
N THR A 18 -15.75 18.39 -4.77
CA THR A 18 -14.55 17.75 -5.32
C THR A 18 -14.47 16.30 -4.84
N LEU A 19 -14.40 15.37 -5.80
CA LEU A 19 -14.14 13.97 -5.53
C LEU A 19 -12.63 13.74 -5.47
N LEU A 20 -12.14 13.26 -4.34
CA LEU A 20 -10.75 12.88 -4.14
C LEU A 20 -10.67 11.35 -4.07
N PRO A 21 -10.42 10.66 -5.20
CA PRO A 21 -10.16 9.24 -5.19
C PRO A 21 -8.79 8.98 -4.55
N GLY A 22 -8.72 8.10 -3.56
CA GLY A 22 -7.44 7.78 -2.91
C GLY A 22 -7.54 6.56 -2.01
N ASP A 23 -6.44 6.22 -1.36
CA ASP A 23 -6.43 5.31 -0.22
C ASP A 23 -5.63 6.01 0.87
N PHE A 24 -6.33 6.55 1.88
CA PHE A 24 -5.71 7.31 2.97
C PHE A 24 -4.87 6.45 3.93
N ARG A 25 -4.70 5.15 3.63
CA ARG A 25 -3.74 4.25 4.26
C ARG A 25 -2.46 4.07 3.43
N GLN A 26 -2.33 4.76 2.29
CA GLN A 26 -1.08 4.86 1.56
C GLN A 26 -0.07 5.76 2.29
N THR A 27 1.20 5.62 1.94
CA THR A 27 2.32 6.39 2.50
C THR A 27 2.02 7.89 2.54
N LEU A 28 2.46 8.55 3.62
CA LEU A 28 2.33 9.99 3.81
C LEU A 28 2.98 10.76 2.63
N PRO A 29 2.55 12.02 2.37
CA PRO A 29 3.23 12.87 1.41
C PRO A 29 4.71 12.98 1.74
N VAL A 30 5.57 12.71 0.76
CA VAL A 30 7.02 12.86 0.92
C VAL A 30 7.34 14.35 0.85
N ILE A 31 7.85 14.92 1.93
CA ILE A 31 8.36 16.28 1.98
C ILE A 31 9.89 16.22 1.94
N PRO A 32 10.55 16.55 0.81
CA PRO A 32 12.00 16.52 0.74
C PRO A 32 12.63 17.42 1.80
N LYS A 33 13.52 16.86 2.63
CA LYS A 33 14.14 17.53 3.78
C LYS A 33 13.16 17.97 4.88
N GLY A 34 11.90 17.54 4.81
CA GLY A 34 10.90 17.80 5.85
C GLY A 34 11.10 16.90 7.06
N THR A 35 10.53 17.32 8.17
CA THR A 35 10.42 16.53 9.39
C THR A 35 9.20 15.62 9.34
N ARG A 36 9.12 14.63 10.24
CA ARG A 36 7.91 13.82 10.43
C ARG A 36 6.67 14.70 10.71
N THR A 37 6.86 15.82 11.40
CA THR A 37 5.77 16.78 11.66
C THR A 37 5.29 17.42 10.37
N ASP A 38 6.20 17.82 9.49
CA ASP A 38 5.86 18.42 8.19
C ASP A 38 5.09 17.45 7.30
N GLU A 39 5.47 16.16 7.29
CA GLU A 39 4.74 15.12 6.57
C GLU A 39 3.30 14.97 7.06
N VAL A 40 3.10 14.96 8.39
CA VAL A 40 1.77 14.89 9.00
C VAL A 40 0.97 16.17 8.72
N GLN A 41 1.60 17.35 8.79
CA GLN A 41 0.93 18.61 8.49
C GLN A 41 0.57 18.76 7.01
N ALA A 42 1.29 18.10 6.10
CA ALA A 42 0.95 18.06 4.68
C ALA A 42 -0.21 17.11 4.35
N CYS A 43 -0.62 16.24 5.28
CA CYS A 43 -1.72 15.30 5.05
C CYS A 43 -3.07 16.01 4.97
N LEU A 44 -3.97 15.57 4.08
CA LEU A 44 -5.33 16.13 4.01
C LEU A 44 -6.08 16.07 5.36
N LYS A 45 -5.76 15.06 6.19
CA LYS A 45 -6.34 14.88 7.53
C LYS A 45 -5.97 15.98 8.54
N SER A 46 -4.86 16.70 8.35
CA SER A 46 -4.49 17.85 9.19
C SER A 46 -5.19 19.14 8.74
N SER A 47 -5.76 19.17 7.53
CA SER A 47 -6.40 20.36 6.98
C SER A 47 -7.68 20.72 7.72
N PRO A 48 -7.98 22.02 7.96
CA PRO A 48 -9.27 22.46 8.47
C PRO A 48 -10.46 21.97 7.64
N LEU A 49 -10.23 21.75 6.33
CA LEU A 49 -11.24 21.23 5.41
C LEU A 49 -11.65 19.79 5.72
N TRP A 50 -10.85 19.02 6.46
CA TRP A 50 -11.16 17.63 6.81
C TRP A 50 -12.51 17.50 7.52
N ARG A 51 -12.92 18.50 8.30
CA ARG A 51 -14.23 18.56 8.96
C ARG A 51 -15.42 18.61 8.00
N GLN A 52 -15.18 19.01 6.75
CA GLN A 52 -16.17 19.12 5.68
C GLN A 52 -16.07 17.95 4.68
N VAL A 53 -15.14 17.00 4.91
CA VAL A 53 -14.97 15.83 4.06
C VAL A 53 -15.95 14.74 4.48
N MET A 54 -16.78 14.30 3.53
CA MET A 54 -17.55 13.07 3.65
C MET A 54 -16.71 11.91 3.12
N ILE A 55 -16.50 10.89 3.95
CA ILE A 55 -15.74 9.70 3.56
C ILE A 55 -16.70 8.65 3.03
N LEU A 56 -16.52 8.26 1.77
CA LEU A 56 -17.18 7.12 1.14
C LEU A 56 -16.19 5.96 1.07
N THR A 57 -16.55 4.84 1.71
CA THR A 57 -15.69 3.66 1.78
C THR A 57 -16.14 2.63 0.76
N LEU A 58 -15.24 2.22 -0.14
CA LEU A 58 -15.47 1.06 -0.99
C LEU A 58 -15.11 -0.21 -0.20
N THR A 59 -16.09 -1.09 -0.01
CA THR A 59 -15.96 -2.33 0.78
C THR A 59 -15.73 -3.56 -0.08
N THR A 60 -16.05 -3.49 -1.37
CA THR A 60 -15.92 -4.64 -2.28
C THR A 60 -14.56 -4.67 -2.98
N ASN A 61 -13.80 -5.72 -2.71
CA ASN A 61 -12.56 -6.03 -3.44
C ASN A 61 -12.89 -6.85 -4.70
N THR A 62 -13.02 -6.15 -5.82
CA THR A 62 -13.35 -6.77 -7.11
C THR A 62 -12.18 -7.59 -7.67
N ARG A 63 -10.92 -7.24 -7.37
CA ARG A 63 -9.74 -7.97 -7.88
C ARG A 63 -9.58 -9.36 -7.27
N SER A 64 -9.94 -9.57 -6.00
CA SER A 64 -9.96 -10.91 -5.40
C SER A 64 -11.11 -11.76 -5.93
N GLN A 65 -12.23 -11.14 -6.33
CA GLN A 65 -13.36 -11.85 -6.95
C GLN A 65 -13.04 -12.28 -8.39
N LEU A 66 -12.32 -11.46 -9.16
CA LEU A 66 -11.98 -11.76 -10.55
C LEU A 66 -10.96 -12.89 -10.72
N HIS A 67 -10.06 -13.11 -9.74
CA HIS A 67 -9.01 -14.12 -9.83
C HIS A 67 -9.27 -15.42 -9.03
N GLY A 68 -10.43 -15.53 -8.36
CA GLY A 68 -11.08 -16.78 -7.94
C GLY A 68 -10.32 -17.77 -7.06
N ASN A 69 -9.03 -17.55 -6.75
CA ASN A 69 -8.23 -18.49 -5.98
C ASN A 69 -8.25 -18.13 -4.48
N GLN A 70 -8.35 -19.15 -3.62
CA GLN A 70 -8.44 -18.98 -2.16
C GLN A 70 -7.24 -18.20 -1.58
N MET A 71 -6.07 -18.35 -2.20
CA MET A 71 -4.83 -17.64 -1.83
C MET A 71 -4.93 -16.12 -2.02
N SER A 72 -5.57 -15.66 -3.09
CA SER A 72 -5.76 -14.23 -3.39
C SER A 72 -6.76 -13.57 -2.46
N ALA A 73 -7.79 -14.31 -2.03
CA ALA A 73 -8.76 -13.83 -1.04
C ALA A 73 -8.12 -13.71 0.34
N LYS A 74 -7.34 -14.72 0.77
CA LYS A 74 -6.59 -14.68 2.02
C LYS A 74 -5.57 -13.54 2.02
N PHE A 75 -4.74 -13.44 0.99
CA PHE A 75 -3.76 -12.37 0.84
C PHE A 75 -4.40 -10.97 0.81
N ALA A 76 -5.56 -10.84 0.16
CA ALA A 76 -6.31 -9.60 0.21
C ALA A 76 -6.69 -9.25 1.65
N GLN A 77 -7.33 -10.17 2.37
CA GLN A 77 -7.76 -9.99 3.76
C GLN A 77 -6.59 -9.64 4.68
N ASP A 78 -5.47 -10.33 4.52
CA ASP A 78 -4.23 -10.10 5.25
C ASP A 78 -3.72 -8.66 5.08
N ILE A 79 -3.67 -8.15 3.84
CA ILE A 79 -3.32 -6.76 3.56
C ILE A 79 -4.36 -5.78 4.15
N LEU A 80 -5.65 -6.14 4.22
CA LEU A 80 -6.66 -5.29 4.85
C LEU A 80 -6.43 -5.17 6.35
N THR A 81 -6.20 -6.30 7.02
CA THR A 81 -5.91 -6.36 8.45
C THR A 81 -4.68 -5.51 8.79
N LEU A 82 -3.62 -5.61 7.99
CA LEU A 82 -2.42 -4.77 8.10
C LEU A 82 -2.74 -3.28 7.92
N GLY A 83 -3.44 -2.92 6.84
CA GLY A 83 -3.76 -1.52 6.51
C GLY A 83 -4.69 -0.85 7.53
N ASP A 84 -5.55 -1.62 8.18
CA ASP A 84 -6.45 -1.14 9.24
C ASP A 84 -5.77 -1.09 10.62
N GLY A 85 -4.51 -1.53 10.74
CA GLY A 85 -3.79 -1.59 12.02
C GLY A 85 -4.37 -2.61 13.00
N LYS A 86 -5.07 -3.64 12.50
CA LYS A 86 -5.68 -4.72 13.31
C LYS A 86 -4.71 -5.88 13.55
N VAL A 87 -3.41 -5.60 13.47
CA VAL A 87 -2.32 -6.56 13.67
C VAL A 87 -1.85 -6.49 15.11
N PHE A 88 -1.43 -7.63 15.65
CA PHE A 88 -0.86 -7.67 16.99
C PHE A 88 0.55 -7.07 16.94
N LEU A 89 0.81 -6.17 17.89
CA LEU A 89 2.12 -5.59 18.12
C LEU A 89 2.66 -6.09 19.46
N ASP A 90 3.96 -6.34 19.52
CA ASP A 90 4.63 -6.67 20.77
C ASP A 90 4.83 -5.43 21.67
N ALA A 91 5.51 -5.61 22.80
CA ALA A 91 5.80 -4.51 23.73
C ALA A 91 6.70 -3.41 23.14
N ALA A 92 7.46 -3.71 22.07
CA ALA A 92 8.28 -2.75 21.35
C ALA A 92 7.50 -2.02 20.24
N GLY A 93 6.25 -2.41 19.98
CA GLY A 93 5.44 -1.89 18.88
C GLY A 93 5.78 -2.52 17.54
N GLU A 94 6.47 -3.66 17.54
CA GLU A 94 6.84 -4.41 16.34
C GLU A 94 5.79 -5.47 16.03
N MET A 95 5.64 -5.77 14.74
CA MET A 95 4.69 -6.76 14.25
C MET A 95 5.44 -8.02 13.78
N GLU A 96 4.94 -9.20 14.14
CA GLU A 96 5.39 -10.44 13.50
C GLU A 96 5.00 -10.46 12.01
N VAL A 97 5.97 -10.76 11.14
CA VAL A 97 5.76 -10.80 9.68
C VAL A 97 5.08 -12.10 9.23
N TRP A 98 5.00 -13.11 10.10
CA TRP A 98 4.21 -14.32 9.90
C TRP A 98 2.77 -14.07 10.37
N PRO A 99 1.72 -14.55 9.67
CA PRO A 99 1.72 -15.42 8.49
C PRO A 99 1.72 -14.69 7.14
N PHE A 100 2.00 -13.38 7.12
CA PHE A 100 1.88 -12.53 5.93
C PHE A 100 2.99 -12.73 4.90
N SER A 101 4.09 -13.39 5.27
CA SER A 101 5.28 -13.54 4.44
C SER A 101 5.90 -14.92 4.55
N THR A 102 6.70 -15.25 3.54
CA THR A 102 7.66 -16.35 3.59
C THR A 102 9.04 -15.73 3.77
N ILE A 103 9.83 -16.29 4.70
CA ILE A 103 11.19 -15.84 4.94
C ILE A 103 12.12 -16.68 4.07
N ASP A 104 12.91 -16.02 3.22
CA ASP A 104 13.95 -16.66 2.44
C ASP A 104 15.26 -16.73 3.24
N HIS A 105 16.04 -17.79 3.01
CA HIS A 105 17.25 -18.07 3.77
C HIS A 105 18.48 -17.33 3.24
N SER A 106 18.42 -16.84 2.00
CA SER A 106 19.50 -16.10 1.36
C SER A 106 18.99 -15.08 0.35
N VAL A 107 19.84 -14.13 -0.03
CA VAL A 107 19.57 -13.17 -1.10
C VAL A 107 19.48 -13.87 -2.46
N ASP A 108 20.25 -14.93 -2.68
CA ASP A 108 20.25 -15.66 -3.95
C ASP A 108 18.98 -16.50 -4.10
N ASP A 109 18.48 -17.11 -3.02
CA ASP A 109 17.18 -17.79 -2.99
C ASP A 109 16.05 -16.83 -3.38
N LEU A 110 16.08 -15.60 -2.84
CA LEU A 110 15.12 -14.56 -3.16
C LEU A 110 15.21 -14.16 -4.64
N LYS A 111 16.43 -13.98 -5.17
CA LYS A 111 16.64 -13.66 -6.59
C LYS A 111 16.10 -14.76 -7.48
N ASP A 112 16.41 -16.01 -7.20
CA ASP A 112 15.99 -17.16 -8.01
C ASP A 112 14.47 -17.37 -7.94
N LYS A 113 13.86 -17.10 -6.78
CA LYS A 113 12.39 -17.13 -6.62
C LYS A 113 11.69 -16.03 -7.42
N VAL A 114 12.20 -14.79 -7.40
CA VAL A 114 11.55 -13.66 -8.08
C VAL A 114 11.90 -13.60 -9.56
N PHE A 115 13.15 -13.91 -9.91
CA PHE A 115 13.73 -13.83 -11.26
C PHE A 115 14.37 -15.17 -11.69
N PRO A 116 13.58 -16.24 -11.85
CA PRO A 116 14.10 -17.53 -12.30
C PRO A 116 14.67 -17.43 -13.72
N ASN A 117 15.81 -18.06 -13.99
CA ASN A 117 16.48 -18.07 -15.30
C ASN A 117 16.68 -16.64 -15.87
N LEU A 118 17.11 -15.70 -15.02
CA LEU A 118 17.29 -14.29 -15.41
C LEU A 118 18.19 -14.13 -16.64
N THR A 119 19.27 -14.90 -16.74
CA THR A 119 20.21 -14.87 -17.88
C THR A 119 19.55 -15.15 -19.24
N GLU A 120 18.46 -15.93 -19.24
CA GLU A 120 17.70 -16.25 -20.45
C GLU A 120 16.60 -15.22 -20.74
N ASN A 121 16.09 -14.55 -19.69
CA ASN A 121 14.88 -13.74 -19.77
C ASN A 121 15.12 -12.22 -19.66
N TYR A 122 16.35 -11.76 -19.42
CA TYR A 122 16.63 -10.34 -19.17
C TYR A 122 16.29 -9.40 -20.34
N GLN A 123 16.15 -9.91 -21.57
CA GLN A 123 15.70 -9.11 -22.73
C GLN A 123 14.17 -9.12 -22.91
N ASN A 124 13.46 -10.03 -22.24
CA ASN A 124 12.02 -10.18 -22.34
C ASN A 124 11.30 -9.17 -21.44
N HIS A 125 10.89 -8.06 -22.03
CA HIS A 125 10.21 -6.96 -21.33
C HIS A 125 8.90 -7.42 -20.66
N ASN A 126 8.10 -8.25 -21.33
CA ASN A 126 6.85 -8.76 -20.75
C ASN A 126 7.10 -9.66 -19.53
N TRP A 127 8.21 -10.41 -19.54
CA TRP A 127 8.61 -11.22 -18.40
C TRP A 127 9.08 -10.35 -17.22
N LEU A 128 9.88 -9.31 -17.48
CA LEU A 128 10.39 -8.38 -16.47
C LEU A 128 9.28 -7.53 -15.83
N CYS A 129 8.34 -7.01 -16.61
CA CYS A 129 7.28 -6.11 -16.13
C CYS A 129 6.37 -6.73 -15.06
N ASN A 130 6.33 -8.06 -14.95
CA ASN A 130 5.51 -8.78 -13.97
C ASN A 130 6.26 -9.11 -12.67
N ARG A 131 7.49 -8.62 -12.48
CA ARG A 131 8.38 -8.97 -11.36
C ARG A 131 9.02 -7.73 -10.75
N ALA A 132 9.18 -7.73 -9.43
CA ALA A 132 9.86 -6.65 -8.72
C ALA A 132 10.39 -7.12 -7.36
N ILE A 133 11.54 -6.61 -6.96
CA ILE A 133 12.03 -6.64 -5.57
C ILE A 133 11.96 -5.21 -5.05
N LEU A 134 11.29 -5.02 -3.91
CA LEU A 134 11.15 -3.72 -3.27
C LEU A 134 12.04 -3.67 -2.03
N ALA A 135 12.85 -2.62 -1.93
CA ALA A 135 13.66 -2.34 -0.76
C ALA A 135 13.25 -1.00 -0.13
N PRO A 136 13.19 -0.89 1.21
CA PRO A 136 12.76 0.34 1.87
C PRO A 136 13.75 1.51 1.70
N LYS A 137 15.03 1.22 1.41
CA LYS A 137 16.07 2.23 1.23
C LYS A 137 16.81 2.03 -0.08
N LYS A 138 16.98 3.11 -0.84
CA LYS A 138 17.82 3.17 -2.04
C LYS A 138 19.31 3.24 -1.70
N ARG A 139 19.82 2.34 -0.85
CA ARG A 139 21.27 2.32 -0.55
C ARG A 139 22.05 1.50 -1.57
N HIS A 140 21.42 0.50 -2.22
CA HIS A 140 22.09 -0.49 -3.08
C HIS A 140 21.27 -0.79 -4.36
N CYS A 141 20.52 0.18 -4.89
CA CYS A 141 19.88 0.06 -6.21
C CYS A 141 20.76 0.73 -7.27
#